data_AF-A0A143YDD9-F1
#
_entry.id   AF-A0A143YDD9-F1
#
_cell.length_a   1.000
_cell.length_b   1.000
_cell.length_c   1.000
_cell.angle_alpha   90.00
_cell.angle_beta   90.00
_cell.angle_gamma   90.00
#
_symmetry.space_group_name_H-M   'P 1'
#
loop_
_entity.id
_entity.type
_entity.pdbx_description
1 polymer ?
#
loop_
_entity_poly.entity_id
_entity_poly.type
_entity_poly.pdbx_seq_one_letter_code
_entity_poly.pdbx_strand_id
1 'polypeptide(L)' 'MDITEEMHITNLKDAGCDDKTIAAFLHYRQTNEQAKQMYLLKKHRNNLLAKIHEDQKAIDCLDCLVYRIKI' A
#
# COMPACT_ATOMS: atom_id res chain seq x y z
N MET A 1 -12.67 0.70 22.44
CA MET A 1 -11.83 1.90 22.34
C MET A 1 -12.07 2.45 20.95
N ASP A 2 -12.84 3.53 20.84
CA ASP A 2 -13.20 4.12 19.55
C ASP A 2 -11.92 4.69 18.93
N ILE A 3 -11.53 4.21 17.75
CA ILE A 3 -10.35 4.73 17.05
C ILE A 3 -10.73 6.11 16.52
N THR A 4 -9.99 7.15 16.95
CA THR A 4 -10.28 8.52 16.51
C THR A 4 -10.03 8.69 15.02
N GLU A 5 -10.69 9.65 14.39
CA GLU A 5 -10.47 9.96 12.96
C GLU A 5 -9.01 10.30 12.66
N GLU A 6 -8.34 11.03 13.57
CA GLU A 6 -6.91 11.34 13.49
C GLU A 6 -6.05 10.06 13.45
N MET A 7 -6.34 9.06 14.29
CA MET A 7 -5.61 7.79 14.26
C MET A 7 -5.77 7.05 12.93
N HIS A 8 -6.95 7.13 12.30
CA HIS A 8 -7.13 6.54 10.96
C HIS A 8 -6.30 7.26 9.90
N ILE A 9 -6.28 8.59 9.92
CA ILE A 9 -5.50 9.38 8.95
C ILE A 9 -4.01 9.07 9.09
N THR A 10 -3.48 9.05 10.32
CA THR A 10 -2.07 8.72 10.57
C THR A 10 -1.73 7.32 10.08
N ASN A 11 -2.53 6.31 10.45
CA ASN A 11 -2.29 4.93 10.00
C ASN A 11 -2.31 4.78 8.47
N LEU A 12 -3.21 5.52 7.79
CA LEU A 12 -3.26 5.50 6.33
C LEU A 12 -2.05 6.19 5.70
N LYS A 13 -1.60 7.31 6.26
CA LYS A 13 -0.38 8.00 5.82
C LYS A 13 0.87 7.14 6.02
N ASP A 14 1.00 6.50 7.18
CA ASP A 14 2.11 5.60 7.49
C ASP A 14 2.11 4.36 6.57
N ALA A 15 0.93 3.90 6.16
CA ALA A 15 0.79 2.86 5.15
C ALA A 15 1.10 3.35 3.71
N GLY A 16 1.40 4.63 3.51
CA GLY A 16 1.68 5.23 2.21
C GLY A 16 0.45 5.42 1.33
N CYS A 17 -0.75 5.49 1.92
CA CYS A 17 -1.96 5.88 1.18
C CYS A 17 -1.87 7.35 0.77
N ASP A 18 -2.24 7.65 -0.48
CA ASP A 18 -2.33 9.03 -0.96
C ASP A 18 -3.59 9.74 -0.43
N ASP A 19 -3.61 11.08 -0.56
CA ASP A 19 -4.73 11.90 -0.08
C ASP A 19 -6.08 11.49 -0.69
N LYS A 20 -6.08 10.99 -1.94
CA LYS A 20 -7.29 10.49 -2.60
C LYS A 20 -7.83 9.23 -1.92
N THR A 21 -6.95 8.28 -1.60
CA THR A 21 -7.31 7.04 -0.90
C THR A 21 -7.78 7.33 0.52
N ILE A 22 -7.12 8.27 1.21
CA ILE A 22 -7.52 8.71 2.55
C ILE A 22 -8.92 9.34 2.52
N ALA A 23 -9.16 10.28 1.61
CA ALA A 23 -10.48 10.93 1.47
C ALA A 23 -11.59 9.91 1.18
N ALA A 24 -11.35 8.95 0.28
CA ALA A 24 -12.31 7.89 -0.02
C ALA A 24 -12.58 6.98 1.19
N PHE A 25 -11.54 6.63 1.95
CA PHE A 25 -11.70 5.83 3.17
C PHE A 25 -12.55 6.55 4.23
N LEU A 26 -12.31 7.84 4.45
CA LEU A 26 -13.08 8.65 5.41
C LEU A 26 -14.53 8.81 4.96
N HIS A 27 -14.78 9.03 3.66
CA HIS A 27 -16.13 9.07 3.12
C HIS A 27 -16.89 7.77 3.39
N TYR A 28 -16.30 6.61 3.07
CA TYR A 28 -16.94 5.32 3.35
C TYR A 28 -17.14 5.04 4.84
N ARG A 29 -16.30 5.62 5.71
CA ARG A 29 -16.52 5.56 7.16
C ARG A 29 -17.79 6.33 7.55
N GLN A 30 -17.94 7.56 7.07
CA GLN A 30 -19.09 8.42 7.36
C GLN A 30 -20.41 7.82 6.85
N THR A 31 -20.35 7.06 5.74
CA THR A 31 -21.52 6.37 5.18
C THR A 31 -21.71 4.93 5.68
N ASN A 32 -20.94 4.48 6.69
CA ASN A 32 -20.97 3.11 7.23
C ASN A 32 -20.70 1.99 6.20
N GLU A 33 -19.95 2.28 5.14
CA GLU A 33 -19.64 1.36 4.06
C GLU A 33 -18.33 0.58 4.31
N GLN A 34 -18.31 -0.21 5.38
CA GLN A 34 -17.10 -0.96 5.82
C GLN A 34 -16.50 -1.87 4.73
N ALA A 35 -17.34 -2.48 3.88
CA ALA A 35 -16.87 -3.33 2.79
C ALA A 35 -16.02 -2.54 1.78
N LYS A 36 -16.39 -1.29 1.49
CA LYS A 36 -15.64 -0.41 0.58
C LYS A 36 -14.34 0.07 1.21
N GLN A 37 -14.34 0.38 2.52
CA GLN A 37 -13.11 0.68 3.27
C GLN A 37 -12.12 -0.48 3.17
N MET A 38 -12.58 -1.71 3.45
CA MET A 38 -11.74 -2.91 3.38
C MET A 38 -11.21 -3.17 1.96
N TYR A 39 -12.05 -2.94 0.94
CA TYR A 39 -11.64 -3.05 -0.45
C TYR A 39 -10.49 -2.08 -0.79
N LEU A 40 -10.59 -0.81 -0.39
CA LEU A 40 -9.52 0.18 -0.60
C LEU A 40 -8.20 -0.28 0.03
N LEU A 41 -8.24 -0.75 1.28
CA LEU A 41 -7.03 -1.21 1.98
C LEU A 41 -6.39 -2.43 1.30
N LYS A 42 -7.20 -3.42 0.90
CA LYS A 42 -6.71 -4.60 0.17
C LYS A 42 -6.10 -4.23 -1.17
N LYS A 43 -6.74 -3.31 -1.90
CA LYS A 43 -6.21 -2.79 -3.17
C LYS A 43 -4.86 -2.10 -2.96
N HIS A 44 -4.73 -1.24 -1.96
CA HIS A 44 -3.48 -0.57 -1.64
C HIS A 44 -2.37 -1.57 -1.28
N ARG A 45 -2.67 -2.55 -0.43
CA ARG A 45 -1.75 -3.64 -0.09
C ARG A 45 -1.26 -4.40 -1.32
N ASN A 46 -2.15 -4.71 -2.26
CA ASN A 46 -1.77 -5.40 -3.50
C ASN A 46 -0.84 -4.56 -4.38
N ASN A 47 -1.06 -3.24 -4.43
CA ASN A 47 -0.16 -2.33 -5.16
C ASN A 47 1.24 -2.28 -4.53
N LEU A 48 1.33 -2.25 -3.19
CA LEU A 48 2.61 -2.31 -2.48
C LEU A 48 3.35 -3.62 -2.78
N LEU A 49 2.64 -4.75 -2.74
CA LEU A 49 3.23 -6.06 -3.08
C LEU A 49 3.68 -6.12 -4.55
N ALA A 50 2.93 -5.54 -5.47
CA ALA A 50 3.31 -5.49 -6.88
C ALA A 50 4.65 -4.74 -7.06
N LYS A 51 4.82 -3.58 -6.40
CA LYS A 51 6.09 -2.84 -6.43
C LYS A 51 7.25 -3.65 -5.88
N ILE A 52 7.07 -4.31 -4.73
CA ILE A 52 8.11 -5.19 -4.15
C ILE A 52 8.49 -6.30 -5.14
N HIS A 53 7.51 -6.93 -5.80
CA HIS A 53 7.80 -7.98 -6.78
C HIS A 53 8.50 -7.44 -8.04
N GLU A 54 8.20 -6.21 -8.47
CA GLU A 54 8.90 -5.55 -9.58
C GLU A 54 10.34 -5.23 -9.21
N ASP A 55 10.57 -4.61 -8.06
CA ASP A 55 11.91 -4.29 -7.55
C ASP A 55 12.74 -5.55 -7.33
N GLN A 56 12.13 -6.61 -6.78
CA GLN A 56 12.81 -7.90 -6.61
C GLN A 56 13.25 -8.49 -7.94
N LYS A 57 12.41 -8.46 -8.98
CA LYS A 57 12.79 -8.92 -10.32
C LYS A 57 13.97 -8.12 -10.89
N ALA A 58 13.97 -6.80 -10.68
CA ALA A 58 15.06 -5.95 -11.14
C ALA A 58 16.37 -6.31 -10.42
N ILE A 59 16.32 -6.54 -9.10
CA ILE A 59 17.46 -7.00 -8.30
C ILE A 59 17.96 -8.36 -8.79
N ASP A 60 17.07 -9.34 -8.99
CA ASP A 60 17.45 -10.67 -9.48
C ASP A 60 18.17 -10.60 -10.84
N CYS A 61 17.71 -9.74 -11.74
CA CYS A 61 18.37 -9.48 -13.02
C CYS A 61 19.76 -8.85 -12.85
N LEU A 62 19.89 -7.87 -11.96
CA LEU A 62 21.17 -7.22 -11.66
C LEU A 62 22.16 -8.20 -11.03
N ASP A 63 21.72 -9.01 -10.07
CA ASP A 63 22.56 -10.02 -9.42
C ASP A 63 23.04 -11.08 -10.42
N CYS A 64 22.16 -11.51 -11.33
CA CYS A 64 22.52 -12.40 -12.43
C CYS A 64 23.60 -11.77 -13.34
N LEU A 65 23.45 -10.50 -13.69
CA LEU A 65 24.44 -9.77 -14.50
C LEU A 65 25.79 -9.66 -13.76
N VAL A 66 25.78 -9.28 -12.49
CA VAL A 66 26.98 -9.17 -11.66
C VAL A 66 27.70 -10.52 -11.56
N TYR A 67 26.98 -11.62 -11.34
CA TYR A 67 27.55 -12.96 -11.31
C TYR A 67 28.24 -13.32 -12.63
N ARG A 68 27.65 -12.97 -13.77
CA ARG A 68 28.21 -13.23 -15.10
C ARG A 68 29.45 -12.39 -15.43
N ILE A 69 29.53 -11.16 -14.92
CA ILE A 69 30.67 -10.24 -15.13
C ILE A 69 31.85 -10.59 -14.21
N LYS A 70 31.61 -11.18 -13.03
CA LYS A 70 32.67 -11.60 -12.10
C LYS A 70 33.53 -12.78 -12.60
N ILE A 71 33.38 -13.17 -13.87
CA ILE A 71 34.26 -14.10 -14.58
C ILE A 71 35.44 -13.33 -15.16
#